data_AF-A0A8J7H492-F1
#
_entry.id   AF-A0A8J7H492-F1
#
_cell.length_a   1.000
_cell.length_b   1.000
_cell.length_c   1.000
_cell.angle_alpha   90.00
_cell.angle_beta   90.00
_cell.angle_gamma   90.00
#
_symmetry.space_group_name_H-M   'P 1'
#
loop_
_entity.id
_entity.type
_entity.pdbx_description
1 polymer ?
#
loop_
_entity_poly.entity_id
_entity_poly.type
_entity_poly.pdbx_seq_one_letter_code
_entity_poly.pdbx_strand_id
1 'polypeptide(L)'
;MGDEFEVTVTGLGELDVTLSRAASRALPETEAVVTRTAELVTQGWRARWAGIGHAPALPAAVGFDLYHLPGSVRARIGPDKNARQGALGNIFEYGTVNNPPIPGGAPSLDEQAPAFASALDALAARLVEGDA
;
A
#
# COMPACT_ATOMS: atom_id res chain seq x y z
N MET A 1 -33.47 -16.54 -49.62
CA MET A 1 -34.14 -15.62 -48.68
C MET A 1 -33.33 -15.74 -47.40
N GLY A 2 -32.35 -14.86 -47.24
CA GLY A 2 -31.55 -14.82 -46.01
C GLY A 2 -32.22 -13.81 -45.09
N ASP A 3 -32.63 -14.23 -43.91
CA ASP A 3 -33.19 -13.32 -42.92
C ASP A 3 -32.10 -12.33 -42.49
N GLU A 4 -32.40 -11.05 -42.67
CA GLU A 4 -31.57 -9.95 -42.19
C GLU A 4 -31.95 -9.69 -40.73
N PHE A 5 -30.97 -9.79 -39.82
CA PHE A 5 -31.16 -9.47 -38.41
C PHE A 5 -30.34 -8.24 -38.07
N GLU A 6 -31.02 -7.25 -37.49
CA GLU A 6 -30.41 -6.03 -36.97
C GLU A 6 -30.16 -6.18 -35.46
N VAL A 7 -28.94 -5.83 -35.04
CA VAL A 7 -28.56 -5.84 -33.62
C VAL A 7 -28.16 -4.42 -33.22
N THR A 8 -28.87 -3.86 -32.25
CA THR A 8 -28.61 -2.53 -31.70
C THR A 8 -27.91 -2.66 -30.35
N VAL A 9 -26.73 -2.05 -30.23
CA VAL A 9 -26.02 -1.92 -28.95
C VAL A 9 -26.28 -0.54 -28.37
N THR A 10 -26.78 -0.47 -27.15
CA THR A 10 -26.99 0.76 -26.38
C THR A 10 -26.12 0.75 -25.12
N GLY A 11 -25.91 1.90 -24.46
CA GLY A 11 -25.16 1.98 -23.20
C GLY A 11 -23.64 2.25 -23.33
N LEU A 12 -23.09 2.31 -24.55
CA LEU A 12 -21.65 2.49 -24.77
C LEU A 12 -21.14 3.88 -24.35
N GLY A 13 -21.96 4.92 -24.53
CA GLY A 13 -21.59 6.28 -24.13
C GLY A 13 -21.55 6.43 -22.61
N GLU A 14 -22.51 5.83 -21.92
CA GLU A 14 -22.55 5.78 -20.46
C GLU A 14 -21.34 5.02 -19.90
N LEU A 15 -20.97 3.90 -20.53
CA LEU A 15 -19.78 3.13 -20.17
C LEU A 15 -18.50 3.95 -20.35
N ASP A 16 -18.33 4.65 -21.49
CA ASP A 16 -17.16 5.50 -21.76
C ASP A 16 -16.99 6.61 -20.71
N VAL A 17 -18.10 7.26 -20.33
CA VAL A 17 -18.10 8.28 -19.28
C VAL A 17 -17.71 7.69 -17.92
N THR A 18 -18.27 6.52 -17.55
CA THR A 18 -17.95 5.85 -16.29
C THR A 18 -16.48 5.46 -16.22
N LEU A 19 -15.94 4.81 -17.27
CA LEU A 19 -14.54 4.41 -17.31
C LEU A 19 -13.58 5.61 -17.29
N SER A 20 -13.93 6.70 -17.99
CA SER A 20 -13.13 7.94 -17.99
C SER A 20 -13.08 8.58 -16.60
N ARG A 21 -14.18 8.57 -15.85
CA ARG A 21 -14.23 9.06 -14.45
C ARG A 21 -13.48 8.12 -13.51
N ALA A 22 -13.64 6.82 -13.67
CA ALA A 22 -12.91 5.82 -12.89
C ALA A 22 -11.40 6.01 -13.05
N ALA A 23 -10.93 6.18 -14.30
CA ALA A 23 -9.52 6.38 -14.61
C ALA A 23 -8.95 7.66 -13.97
N SER A 24 -9.69 8.77 -13.96
CA SER A 24 -9.22 10.03 -13.37
C SER A 24 -9.13 9.99 -11.84
N ARG A 25 -9.95 9.16 -11.20
CA ARG A 25 -10.00 8.98 -9.74
C ARG A 25 -9.12 7.86 -9.21
N ALA A 26 -8.80 6.87 -10.05
CA ALA A 26 -8.11 5.66 -9.63
C ALA A 26 -6.79 5.95 -8.90
N LEU A 27 -5.94 6.81 -9.46
CA LEU A 27 -4.63 7.13 -8.86
C LEU A 27 -4.72 7.84 -7.50
N PRO A 28 -5.40 8.99 -7.36
CA PRO A 28 -5.45 9.68 -6.07
C PRO A 28 -6.14 8.85 -4.98
N GLU A 29 -7.13 8.04 -5.34
CA GLU A 29 -7.80 7.18 -4.35
C GLU A 29 -6.96 5.95 -3.98
N THR A 30 -6.22 5.37 -4.95
CA THR A 30 -5.24 4.31 -4.66
C THR A 30 -4.12 4.83 -3.76
N GLU A 31 -3.66 6.06 -3.99
CA GLU A 31 -2.67 6.71 -3.13
C GLU A 31 -3.13 6.78 -1.68
N ALA A 32 -4.40 7.14 -1.43
CA ALA A 32 -4.95 7.17 -0.08
C ALA A 32 -4.90 5.79 0.60
N VAL A 33 -5.24 4.71 -0.13
CA VAL A 33 -5.18 3.33 0.38
C VAL A 33 -3.74 2.89 0.67
N VAL A 34 -2.82 3.17 -0.26
CA VAL A 34 -1.39 2.84 -0.10
C VAL A 34 -0.78 3.61 1.07
N THR A 35 -1.05 4.90 1.17
CA THR A 35 -0.57 5.76 2.26
C THR A 35 -1.05 5.26 3.61
N ARG A 36 -2.36 4.99 3.73
CA ARG A 36 -2.93 4.49 4.98
C ARG A 36 -2.31 3.17 5.40
N THR A 37 -2.11 2.26 4.47
CA THR A 37 -1.49 0.96 4.73
C THR A 37 -0.03 1.13 5.15
N ALA A 38 0.73 1.98 4.47
CA ALA A 38 2.12 2.27 4.81
C ALA A 38 2.28 2.87 6.21
N GLU A 39 1.37 3.75 6.62
CA GLU A 39 1.30 4.27 7.99
C GLU A 39 1.10 3.17 9.02
N LEU A 40 0.14 2.27 8.79
CA LEU A 40 -0.16 1.16 9.71
C LEU A 40 1.00 0.18 9.82
N VAL A 41 1.62 -0.20 8.70
CA VAL A 41 2.82 -1.04 8.68
C VAL A 41 3.96 -0.36 9.45
N THR A 42 4.17 0.94 9.22
CA THR A 42 5.20 1.73 9.93
C THR A 42 4.93 1.73 11.44
N GLN A 43 3.69 1.95 11.87
CA GLN A 43 3.30 1.94 13.28
C GLN A 43 3.51 0.55 13.91
N GLY A 44 3.09 -0.51 13.23
CA GLY A 44 3.30 -1.90 13.66
C GLY A 44 4.78 -2.24 13.83
N TRP A 45 5.63 -1.76 12.91
CA TRP A 45 7.07 -1.97 12.97
C TRP A 45 7.68 -1.21 14.16
N ARG A 46 7.30 0.07 14.32
CA ARG A 46 7.73 0.90 15.46
C ARG A 46 7.37 0.27 16.81
N ALA A 47 6.15 -0.25 16.93
CA ALA A 47 5.68 -0.89 18.16
C ALA A 47 6.50 -2.12 18.52
N ARG A 48 6.87 -2.95 17.53
CA ARG A 48 7.69 -4.16 17.73
C ARG A 48 9.13 -3.83 18.15
N TRP A 49 9.65 -2.69 17.74
CA TRP A 49 10.97 -2.21 18.15
C TRP A 49 10.96 -1.27 19.37
N ALA A 50 9.79 -1.02 19.96
CA ALA A 50 9.69 -0.18 21.14
C ALA A 50 10.35 -0.86 22.35
N GLY A 51 10.91 -0.06 23.25
CA GLY A 51 11.47 -0.55 24.52
C GLY A 51 12.86 -1.20 24.43
N ILE A 52 13.51 -1.21 23.27
CA ILE A 52 14.88 -1.71 23.14
C ILE A 52 15.85 -0.76 23.87
N GLY A 53 16.29 -1.15 25.07
CA GLY A 53 17.04 -0.28 25.98
C GLY A 53 18.34 0.29 25.41
N HIS A 54 19.06 -0.47 24.56
CA HIS A 54 20.30 -0.02 23.93
C HIS A 54 20.10 0.62 22.55
N ALA A 55 18.87 0.59 22.01
CA ALA A 55 18.50 1.22 20.74
C ALA A 55 17.20 2.03 20.84
N PRO A 56 17.08 2.97 21.79
CA PRO A 56 15.81 3.65 22.07
C PRO A 56 15.33 4.56 20.94
N ALA A 57 16.21 4.99 20.03
CA ALA A 57 15.85 5.83 18.89
C ALA A 57 15.48 5.03 17.64
N LEU A 58 15.74 3.72 17.64
CA LEU A 58 15.53 2.86 16.47
C LEU A 58 14.09 2.89 15.95
N PRO A 59 13.02 2.86 16.78
CA PRO A 59 11.66 2.99 16.28
C PRO A 59 11.44 4.28 15.47
N ALA A 60 11.99 5.40 15.94
CA ALA A 60 11.81 6.68 15.26
C ALA A 60 12.48 6.74 13.87
N ALA A 61 13.44 5.85 13.59
CA ALA A 61 14.06 5.75 12.28
C ALA A 61 13.16 5.07 11.23
N VAL A 62 12.13 4.32 11.63
CA VAL A 62 11.22 3.66 10.69
C VAL A 62 10.26 4.68 10.10
N GLY A 63 10.23 4.81 8.78
CA GLY A 63 9.32 5.68 8.05
C GLY A 63 8.90 5.08 6.71
N PHE A 64 8.27 5.89 5.87
CA PHE A 64 7.99 5.51 4.50
C PHE A 64 8.09 6.71 3.55
N ASP A 65 8.41 6.39 2.30
CA ASP A 65 8.37 7.32 1.17
C ASP A 65 7.32 6.86 0.17
N LEU A 66 6.59 7.80 -0.44
CA LEU A 66 5.68 7.54 -1.55
C LEU A 66 6.37 7.86 -2.89
N TYR A 67 6.10 7.01 -3.87
CA TYR A 67 6.56 7.15 -5.24
C TYR A 67 5.37 7.10 -6.19
N HIS A 68 5.24 8.16 -6.99
CA HIS A 68 4.30 8.22 -8.09
C HIS A 68 5.01 7.79 -9.36
N LEU A 69 4.50 6.73 -9.96
CA LEU A 69 4.95 6.22 -11.26
C LEU A 69 3.78 6.35 -12.25
N PRO A 70 4.04 6.36 -13.57
CA PRO A 70 2.96 6.31 -14.54
C PRO A 70 2.01 5.13 -14.26
N GLY A 71 0.76 5.43 -13.90
CA GLY A 71 -0.27 4.44 -13.62
C GLY A 71 -0.10 3.66 -12.30
N SER A 72 0.79 4.05 -11.38
CA SER A 72 0.92 3.37 -10.09
C SER A 72 1.45 4.25 -8.96
N VAL A 73 1.11 3.84 -7.74
CA VAL A 73 1.61 4.43 -6.50
C VAL A 73 2.30 3.35 -5.70
N ARG A 74 3.49 3.64 -5.19
CA ARG A 74 4.30 2.70 -4.40
C ARG A 74 4.76 3.35 -3.10
N ALA A 75 4.65 2.62 -2.00
CA ALA A 75 5.31 2.98 -0.75
C ALA A 75 6.60 2.17 -0.57
N ARG A 76 7.68 2.83 -0.14
CA ARG A 76 8.88 2.16 0.39
C ARG A 76 8.92 2.38 1.89
N ILE A 77 8.88 1.30 2.65
CA ILE A 77 8.75 1.34 4.12
C ILE A 77 10.02 0.75 4.73
N GLY A 78 10.56 1.40 5.75
CA GLY A 78 11.66 0.84 6.52
C GLY A 78 12.48 1.89 7.29
N PRO A 79 13.59 1.45 7.91
CA PRO A 79 14.47 2.33 8.66
C PRO A 79 15.26 3.26 7.73
N ASP A 80 15.22 4.57 7.98
CA ASP A 80 16.14 5.52 7.35
C ASP A 80 17.54 5.34 7.93
N LYS A 81 18.49 4.87 7.11
CA LYS A 81 19.87 4.64 7.53
C LYS A 81 20.59 5.91 8.01
N ASN A 82 20.13 7.08 7.61
CA ASN A 82 20.70 8.37 8.02
C ASN A 82 20.12 8.88 9.34
N ALA A 83 18.99 8.33 9.80
CA ALA A 83 18.41 8.67 11.08
C ALA A 83 19.23 8.10 12.25
N ARG A 84 19.08 8.69 13.44
CA ARG A 84 19.74 8.23 14.66
C ARG A 84 19.40 6.76 14.91
N GLN A 85 20.41 5.90 14.94
CA GLN A 85 20.29 4.44 15.08
C GLN A 85 19.59 3.72 13.91
N GLY A 86 19.25 4.40 12.82
CA GLY A 86 18.55 3.76 11.70
C GLY A 86 19.41 2.74 10.93
N ALA A 87 20.73 2.94 10.89
CA ALA A 87 21.67 1.95 10.37
C ALA A 87 21.67 0.63 11.16
N LEU A 88 21.17 0.59 12.40
CA LEU A 88 21.02 -0.65 13.17
C LEU A 88 19.82 -1.48 12.71
N GLY A 89 18.90 -0.91 11.93
CA GLY A 89 17.66 -1.58 11.55
C GLY A 89 17.88 -2.90 10.82
N ASN A 90 18.95 -3.04 10.02
CA ASN A 90 19.28 -4.32 9.38
C ASN A 90 19.71 -5.40 10.38
N ILE A 91 20.44 -5.02 11.43
CA ILE A 91 20.91 -5.91 12.49
C ILE A 91 19.71 -6.43 13.29
N PHE A 92 18.76 -5.55 13.62
CA PHE A 92 17.55 -5.95 14.31
C PHE A 92 16.63 -6.78 13.42
N GLU A 93 16.36 -6.36 12.19
CA GLU A 93 15.42 -7.07 11.32
C GLU A 93 15.88 -8.49 10.97
N TYR A 94 17.17 -8.67 10.70
CA TYR A 94 17.71 -9.91 10.15
C TYR A 94 18.67 -10.66 11.08
N GLY A 95 19.03 -10.06 12.21
CA GLY A 95 19.99 -10.64 13.15
C GLY A 95 21.44 -10.57 12.65
N THR A 96 22.31 -11.21 13.42
CA THR A 96 23.72 -11.42 13.09
C THR A 96 24.13 -12.84 13.51
N VAL A 97 25.37 -13.23 13.24
CA VAL A 97 25.91 -14.52 13.71
C VAL A 97 25.77 -14.74 15.23
N ASN A 98 25.75 -13.65 16.02
CA ASN A 98 25.73 -13.72 17.48
C ASN A 98 24.40 -13.28 18.11
N ASN A 99 23.46 -12.72 17.34
CA ASN A 99 22.23 -12.16 17.87
C ASN A 99 21.05 -12.56 16.96
N PRO A 100 19.96 -13.14 17.50
CA PRO A 100 18.79 -13.48 16.71
C PRO A 100 18.08 -12.22 16.17
N PRO A 101 17.32 -12.35 15.06
CA PRO A 101 16.50 -11.26 14.54
C PRO A 101 15.35 -10.89 15.50
N ILE A 102 14.98 -9.63 15.46
CA ILE A 102 13.78 -9.03 16.03
C ILE A 102 13.01 -8.42 14.84
N PRO A 103 12.25 -9.23 14.09
CA PRO A 103 11.59 -8.79 12.88
C PRO A 103 10.45 -7.82 13.22
N GLY A 104 10.50 -6.63 12.64
CA GLY A 104 9.42 -5.65 12.74
C GLY A 104 8.70 -5.43 11.42
N GLY A 105 9.39 -5.54 10.29
CA GLY A 105 8.85 -5.24 8.96
C GLY A 105 7.91 -6.33 8.45
N ALA A 106 8.42 -7.54 8.26
CA ALA A 106 7.63 -8.64 7.67
C ALA A 106 6.33 -8.94 8.46
N PRO A 107 6.35 -9.08 9.80
CA PRO A 107 5.12 -9.32 10.56
C PRO A 107 4.12 -8.16 10.46
N SER A 108 4.58 -6.91 10.35
CA SER A 108 3.69 -5.76 10.20
C SER A 108 3.08 -5.71 8.80
N LEU A 109 3.82 -6.14 7.77
CA LEU A 109 3.30 -6.26 6.42
C LEU A 109 2.23 -7.36 6.34
N ASP A 110 2.52 -8.53 6.89
CA ASP A 110 1.61 -9.68 6.89
C ASP A 110 0.31 -9.39 7.61
N GLU A 111 0.38 -8.64 8.72
CA GLU A 111 -0.79 -8.20 9.49
C GLU A 111 -1.73 -7.29 8.67
N GLN A 112 -1.16 -6.40 7.84
CA GLN A 112 -1.95 -5.43 7.07
C GLN A 112 -2.35 -5.92 5.68
N ALA A 113 -1.70 -6.96 5.15
CA ALA A 113 -1.91 -7.45 3.79
C ALA A 113 -3.39 -7.80 3.47
N PRO A 114 -4.16 -8.48 4.35
CA PRO A 114 -5.56 -8.80 4.06
C PRO A 114 -6.45 -7.55 3.96
N ALA A 115 -6.27 -6.60 4.88
CA ALA A 115 -7.04 -5.35 4.88
C ALA A 115 -6.70 -4.47 3.68
N PHE A 116 -5.43 -4.43 3.29
CA PHE A 116 -4.97 -3.72 2.09
C PHE A 116 -5.60 -4.28 0.81
N ALA A 117 -5.56 -5.61 0.64
CA ALA A 117 -6.20 -6.27 -0.51
C ALA A 117 -7.70 -5.98 -0.55
N SER A 118 -8.41 -6.15 0.57
CA SER A 118 -9.84 -5.86 0.66
C SER A 118 -10.17 -4.39 0.36
N ALA A 119 -9.32 -3.45 0.77
CA ALA A 119 -9.52 -2.03 0.49
C ALA A 119 -9.33 -1.70 -1.00
N LEU A 120 -8.37 -2.35 -1.68
CA LEU A 120 -8.19 -2.22 -3.12
C LEU A 120 -9.34 -2.82 -3.91
N ASP A 121 -9.86 -3.98 -3.50
CA ASP A 121 -11.02 -4.61 -4.14
C ASP A 121 -12.27 -3.72 -4.01
N ALA A 122 -12.51 -3.18 -2.80
CA ALA A 122 -13.62 -2.26 -2.56
C ALA A 122 -13.49 -0.95 -3.36
N LEU A 123 -12.25 -0.42 -3.47
CA LEU A 123 -11.97 0.74 -4.30
C LEU A 123 -12.25 0.45 -5.78
N ALA A 124 -11.78 -0.68 -6.30
CA ALA A 124 -11.99 -1.07 -7.69
C ALA A 124 -13.49 -1.21 -8.01
N ALA A 125 -14.25 -1.88 -7.15
CA ALA A 125 -15.70 -2.00 -7.30
C ALA A 125 -16.37 -0.62 -7.35
N ARG A 126 -16.09 0.25 -6.36
CA ARG A 126 -16.69 1.60 -6.30
C ARG A 126 -16.32 2.47 -7.52
N LEU A 127 -15.10 2.37 -8.03
CA LEU A 127 -14.68 3.16 -9.20
C LEU A 127 -15.47 2.77 -10.47
N VAL A 128 -15.79 1.49 -10.63
CA VAL A 128 -16.50 0.97 -11.82
C VAL A 128 -18.01 1.07 -11.67
N GLU A 129 -18.54 0.84 -10.48
CA GLU A 129 -19.98 0.90 -10.18
C GLU A 129 -20.48 2.35 -10.00
N GLY A 130 -19.58 3.28 -9.73
CA GLY A 130 -19.90 4.67 -9.39
C GLY A 130 -20.24 4.84 -7.90
N ASP A 131 -20.27 6.08 -7.44
CA ASP A 131 -20.83 6.38 -6.11
C ASP A 131 -22.37 6.30 -6.26
N ALA A 132 -23.01 5.38 -5.53
CA ALA A 132 -24.47 5.23 -5.50
C ALA A 132 -25.17 6.47 -4.93
#